data_AF-A0A2S9YP76-F1
#
_entry.id   AF-A0A2S9YP76-F1
#
_cell.length_a   1.000
_cell.length_b   1.000
_cell.length_c   1.000
_cell.angle_alpha   90.00
_cell.angle_beta   90.00
_cell.angle_gamma   90.00
#
_symmetry.space_group_name_H-M   'P 1'
#
loop_
_entity.id
_entity.type
_entity.pdbx_description
1 polymer ?
#
loop_
_entity_poly.entity_id
_entity_poly.type
_entity_poly.pdbx_seq_one_letter_code
_entity_poly.pdbx_strand_id
1 'polypeptide(L)'
;MSKLRALLVVLIVALFSVGCRGDVGASASSAAARDGAMTNEQVRDWYNAQVATIPEQNQAWLAEGLSAELRAQRAYAIRHDARIEARNKMSSEAEVEQLRARDQAKYGDPDGPTFEYLVDKNRGKGLEGDAIYEAIIESSARTDEQTNARFRGK
;
A
#
# COMPACT_ATOMS: atom_id res chain seq x y z
N MET A 1 -2.89 -12.74 -44.46
CA MET A 1 -4.34 -12.44 -44.45
C MET A 1 -4.68 -12.16 -42.99
N SER A 2 -5.11 -10.99 -42.52
CA SER A 2 -5.58 -9.76 -43.13
C SER A 2 -5.16 -8.59 -42.21
N LYS A 3 -4.52 -7.55 -42.76
CA LYS A 3 -4.21 -6.30 -42.05
C LYS A 3 -5.38 -5.34 -42.28
N LEU A 4 -6.11 -4.97 -41.24
CA LEU A 4 -7.17 -3.97 -41.36
C LEU A 4 -6.61 -2.58 -41.01
N ARG A 5 -6.46 -1.76 -42.05
CA ARG A 5 -6.27 -0.31 -41.97
C ARG A 5 -7.65 0.34 -41.86
N ALA A 6 -7.82 1.31 -40.99
CA ALA A 6 -8.76 2.42 -41.22
C ALA A 6 -8.35 3.63 -40.39
N LEU A 7 -7.82 4.61 -41.10
CA LEU A 7 -7.60 5.99 -40.71
C LEU A 7 -8.95 6.71 -40.84
N LEU A 8 -9.42 7.44 -39.81
CA LEU A 8 -10.34 8.55 -40.02
C LEU A 8 -10.09 9.67 -39.01
N VAL A 9 -9.50 10.72 -39.56
CA VAL A 9 -9.38 12.06 -39.00
C VAL A 9 -10.75 12.72 -39.09
N VAL A 10 -11.28 13.23 -37.97
CA VAL A 10 -12.30 14.29 -38.01
C VAL A 10 -11.82 15.42 -37.11
N LEU A 11 -11.35 16.46 -37.80
CA LEU A 11 -11.05 17.79 -37.32
C LEU A 11 -12.39 18.54 -37.12
N ILE A 12 -12.71 18.96 -35.89
CA ILE A 12 -13.75 19.96 -35.65
C ILE A 12 -13.08 21.15 -34.95
N VAL A 13 -12.83 22.19 -35.74
CA VAL A 13 -12.56 23.55 -35.28
C VAL A 13 -13.91 24.26 -35.29
N ALA A 14 -14.39 24.70 -34.13
CA ALA A 14 -15.42 25.71 -34.03
C ALA A 14 -14.94 26.78 -33.03
N LEU A 15 -14.59 27.94 -33.59
CA LEU A 15 -14.39 29.18 -32.86
C LEU A 15 -15.73 29.63 -32.28
N PHE A 16 -15.79 29.80 -30.96
CA PHE A 16 -16.70 30.76 -30.34
C PHE A 16 -15.89 31.64 -29.40
N SER A 17 -15.89 32.93 -29.73
CA SER A 17 -15.22 33.99 -29.02
C SER A 17 -16.15 34.62 -27.99
N VAL A 18 -15.53 35.09 -26.91
CA VAL A 18 -16.00 36.12 -25.96
C VAL A 18 -16.98 35.70 -24.87
N GLY A 19 -16.47 35.77 -23.63
CA GLY A 19 -17.21 36.39 -22.53
C GLY A 19 -17.56 35.47 -21.36
N CYS A 20 -16.62 35.26 -20.45
CA CYS A 20 -16.79 35.49 -19.00
C CYS A 20 -15.51 35.08 -18.26
N ARG A 21 -14.83 36.09 -17.71
CA ARG A 21 -13.87 35.94 -16.62
C ARG A 21 -14.64 35.32 -15.45
N GLY A 22 -14.31 34.09 -15.09
CA GLY A 22 -14.70 33.46 -13.85
C GLY A 22 -13.45 32.82 -13.28
N ASP A 23 -13.10 33.23 -12.08
CA ASP A 23 -11.86 32.92 -11.40
C ASP A 23 -11.52 31.43 -11.36
N VAL A 24 -10.22 31.19 -11.39
CA VAL A 24 -9.54 29.92 -11.14
C VAL A 24 -9.80 29.53 -9.68
N GLY A 25 -10.98 29.00 -9.41
CA GLY A 25 -11.32 28.35 -8.15
C GLY A 25 -10.87 26.91 -8.21
N ALA A 26 -9.60 26.65 -7.93
CA ALA A 26 -9.19 25.35 -7.44
C ALA A 26 -10.03 25.08 -6.18
N SER A 27 -11.11 24.31 -6.31
CA SER A 27 -11.85 23.77 -5.17
C SER A 27 -10.96 22.71 -4.53
N ALA A 28 -9.98 23.18 -3.75
CA ALA A 28 -9.49 22.44 -2.62
C ALA A 28 -10.66 22.35 -1.64
N SER A 29 -11.55 21.39 -1.86
CA SER A 29 -12.40 20.92 -0.80
C SER A 29 -11.47 20.27 0.22
N SER A 30 -10.94 21.05 1.15
CA SER A 30 -10.29 20.52 2.33
C SER A 30 -11.36 19.72 3.05
N ALA A 31 -11.31 18.39 2.89
CA ALA A 31 -12.03 17.48 3.76
C ALA A 31 -11.71 17.94 5.18
N ALA A 32 -12.72 18.37 5.92
CA ALA A 32 -12.57 18.74 7.32
C ALA A 32 -11.83 17.58 7.99
N ALA A 33 -10.62 17.85 8.52
CA ALA A 33 -9.82 16.84 9.18
C ALA A 33 -10.69 16.20 10.25
N ARG A 34 -10.88 14.88 10.19
CA ARG A 34 -11.58 14.15 11.25
C ARG A 34 -10.82 14.40 12.54
N ASP A 35 -11.53 14.76 13.61
CA ASP A 35 -10.91 14.90 14.94
C ASP A 35 -10.15 13.60 15.26
N GLY A 36 -8.84 13.73 15.54
CA GLY A 36 -7.94 12.59 15.80
C GLY A 36 -7.24 11.97 14.58
N ALA A 37 -7.41 12.51 13.36
CA ALA A 37 -6.64 12.08 12.20
C ALA A 37 -5.15 12.49 12.32
N MET A 38 -4.25 11.58 11.95
CA MET A 38 -2.80 11.79 12.01
C MET A 38 -2.28 12.37 10.69
N THR A 39 -1.18 13.13 10.74
CA THR A 39 -0.46 13.51 9.52
C THR A 39 0.14 12.28 8.85
N ASN A 40 0.44 12.37 7.55
CA ASN A 40 1.06 11.24 6.83
C ASN A 40 2.43 10.85 7.44
N GLU A 41 3.20 11.80 7.98
CA GLU A 41 4.41 11.53 8.76
C GLU A 41 4.09 10.69 10.01
N GLN A 42 3.15 11.16 10.83
CA GLN A 42 2.76 10.47 12.05
C GLN A 42 2.21 9.06 11.77
N VAL A 43 1.37 8.90 10.73
CA VAL A 43 0.85 7.60 10.29
C VAL A 43 2.00 6.67 9.90
N ARG A 44 3.00 7.21 9.18
CA ARG A 44 4.15 6.43 8.73
C ARG A 44 5.01 5.96 9.90
N ASP A 45 5.28 6.84 10.85
CA ASP A 45 6.04 6.51 12.05
C ASP A 45 5.32 5.47 12.90
N TRP A 46 4.00 5.62 13.08
CA TRP A 46 3.18 4.64 13.77
C TRP A 46 3.24 3.26 13.09
N TYR A 47 3.07 3.20 11.76
CA TYR A 47 3.17 1.95 10.99
C TYR A 47 4.55 1.29 11.16
N ASN A 48 5.62 2.08 11.06
CA ASN A 48 6.99 1.60 11.20
C ASN A 48 7.23 1.03 12.60
N ALA A 49 6.71 1.68 13.65
CA ALA A 49 6.79 1.19 15.02
C ALA A 49 6.07 -0.16 15.20
N GLN A 50 4.91 -0.37 14.55
CA GLN A 50 4.21 -1.66 14.64
C GLN A 50 5.05 -2.81 14.08
N VAL A 51 5.54 -2.66 12.84
CA VAL A 51 6.28 -3.75 12.17
C VAL A 51 7.68 -3.98 12.75
N ALA A 52 8.26 -2.97 13.41
CA ALA A 52 9.54 -3.09 14.10
C ALA A 52 9.51 -4.05 15.30
N THR A 53 8.32 -4.41 15.81
CA THR A 53 8.16 -5.37 16.90
C THR A 53 8.33 -6.83 16.46
N ILE A 54 8.17 -7.11 15.15
CA ILE A 54 8.13 -8.49 14.62
C ILE A 54 9.40 -9.30 14.94
N PRO A 55 10.63 -8.76 14.81
CA PRO A 55 11.84 -9.54 15.09
C PRO A 55 11.90 -10.07 16.52
N GLU A 56 11.59 -9.24 17.52
CA GLU A 56 11.58 -9.65 18.93
C GLU A 56 10.48 -10.67 19.20
N GLN A 57 9.26 -10.44 18.70
CA GLN A 57 8.16 -11.38 18.82
C GLN A 57 8.48 -12.73 18.17
N ASN A 58 9.14 -12.72 17.00
CA ASN A 58 9.57 -13.95 16.34
C ASN A 58 10.59 -14.74 17.17
N GLN A 59 11.50 -14.08 17.89
CA GLN A 59 12.40 -14.77 18.82
C GLN A 59 11.63 -15.44 19.96
N ALA A 60 10.65 -14.75 20.54
CA ALA A 60 9.78 -15.33 21.57
C ALA A 60 9.01 -16.55 21.05
N TRP A 61 8.41 -16.43 19.86
CA TRP A 61 7.69 -17.55 19.25
C TRP A 61 8.57 -18.74 18.90
N LEU A 62 9.82 -18.48 18.49
CA LEU A 62 10.79 -19.53 18.23
C LEU A 62 11.16 -20.26 19.54
N ALA A 63 11.33 -19.54 20.65
CA ALA A 63 11.57 -20.11 21.97
C ALA A 63 10.36 -20.91 22.50
N GLU A 64 9.15 -20.52 22.13
CA GLU A 64 7.91 -21.29 22.39
C GLU A 64 7.80 -22.57 21.52
N GLY A 65 8.69 -22.76 20.54
CA GLY A 65 8.68 -23.93 19.65
C GLY A 65 7.67 -23.85 18.50
N LEU A 66 7.20 -22.65 18.14
CA LEU A 66 6.25 -22.48 17.04
C LEU A 66 6.92 -22.76 15.67
N SER A 67 6.17 -23.42 14.79
CA SER A 67 6.61 -23.70 13.41
C SER A 67 6.87 -22.42 12.62
N ALA A 68 7.70 -22.52 11.56
CA ALA A 68 7.98 -21.40 10.68
C ALA A 68 6.70 -20.82 10.05
N GLU A 69 5.78 -21.69 9.62
CA GLU A 69 4.50 -21.29 9.05
C GLU A 69 3.67 -20.44 10.03
N LEU A 70 3.49 -20.91 11.27
CA LEU A 70 2.66 -20.20 12.25
C LEU A 70 3.31 -18.87 12.66
N ARG A 71 4.64 -18.82 12.78
CA ARG A 71 5.38 -17.57 12.99
C ARG A 71 5.20 -16.60 11.82
N ALA A 72 5.23 -17.09 10.58
CA ALA A 72 5.00 -16.28 9.39
C ALA A 72 3.57 -15.74 9.31
N GLN A 73 2.56 -16.54 9.65
CA GLN A 73 1.18 -16.09 9.73
C GLN A 73 1.02 -14.96 10.76
N ARG A 74 1.63 -15.09 11.95
CA ARG A 74 1.60 -14.02 12.98
C ARG A 74 2.33 -12.75 12.51
N ALA A 75 3.51 -12.88 11.92
CA ALA A 75 4.26 -11.74 11.38
C ALA A 75 3.51 -11.04 10.25
N TYR A 76 2.88 -11.82 9.36
CA TYR A 76 2.00 -11.32 8.31
C TYR A 76 0.82 -10.53 8.90
N ALA A 77 0.12 -11.10 9.89
CA ALA A 77 -1.03 -10.48 10.53
C ALA A 77 -0.66 -9.11 11.12
N ILE A 78 0.44 -9.02 11.89
CA ILE A 78 0.91 -7.74 12.44
C ILE A 78 1.09 -6.68 11.35
N ARG A 79 1.72 -7.04 10.23
CA ARG A 79 1.94 -6.09 9.13
C ARG A 79 0.65 -5.74 8.38
N HIS A 80 -0.19 -6.72 8.13
CA HIS A 80 -1.46 -6.54 7.43
C HIS A 80 -2.39 -5.63 8.24
N ASP A 81 -2.56 -5.92 9.53
CA ASP A 81 -3.36 -5.13 10.46
C ASP A 81 -2.80 -3.71 10.59
N ALA A 82 -1.47 -3.56 10.72
CA ALA A 82 -0.82 -2.25 10.74
C ALA A 82 -1.08 -1.45 9.45
N ARG A 83 -1.19 -2.09 8.28
CA ARG A 83 -1.54 -1.38 7.04
C ARG A 83 -2.98 -0.88 7.08
N ILE A 84 -3.93 -1.71 7.48
CA ILE A 84 -5.35 -1.34 7.56
C ILE A 84 -5.52 -0.20 8.56
N GLU A 85 -4.94 -0.34 9.75
CA GLU A 85 -4.99 0.67 10.80
C GLU A 85 -4.30 1.98 10.41
N ALA A 86 -3.17 1.93 9.70
CA ALA A 86 -2.53 3.13 9.18
C ALA A 86 -3.48 3.91 8.27
N ARG A 87 -4.23 3.23 7.39
CA ARG A 87 -5.21 3.88 6.51
C ARG A 87 -6.40 4.45 7.29
N ASN A 88 -6.86 3.77 8.33
CA ASN A 88 -7.91 4.29 9.22
C ASN A 88 -7.48 5.59 9.94
N LYS A 89 -6.17 5.78 10.14
CA LYS A 89 -5.58 6.97 10.79
C LYS A 89 -5.28 8.12 9.82
N MET A 90 -5.31 7.88 8.51
CA MET A 90 -5.08 8.92 7.51
C MET A 90 -6.24 9.92 7.45
N SER A 91 -5.92 11.20 7.27
CA SER A 91 -6.91 12.28 7.16
C SER A 91 -7.63 12.34 5.80
N SER A 92 -6.97 11.88 4.73
CA SER A 92 -7.48 11.95 3.36
C SER A 92 -8.06 10.61 2.89
N GLU A 93 -9.39 10.52 2.82
CA GLU A 93 -10.09 9.35 2.26
C GLU A 93 -9.71 9.11 0.79
N ALA A 94 -9.54 10.18 0.02
CA ALA A 94 -9.14 10.07 -1.39
C ALA A 94 -7.75 9.42 -1.55
N GLU A 95 -6.80 9.73 -0.67
CA GLU A 95 -5.50 9.06 -0.65
C GLU A 95 -5.63 7.58 -0.28
N VAL A 96 -6.47 7.25 0.71
CA VAL A 96 -6.74 5.85 1.10
C VAL A 96 -7.30 5.04 -0.08
N GLU A 97 -8.25 5.59 -0.82
CA GLU A 97 -8.82 4.90 -1.99
C GLU A 97 -7.81 4.73 -3.13
N GLN A 98 -6.90 5.70 -3.33
CA GLN A 98 -5.79 5.54 -4.26
C GLN A 98 -4.83 4.41 -3.86
N LEU A 99 -4.54 4.29 -2.55
CA LEU A 99 -3.71 3.19 -2.03
C LEU A 99 -4.39 1.84 -2.23
N ARG A 100 -5.70 1.74 -1.95
CA ARG A 100 -6.50 0.52 -2.16
C ARG A 100 -6.55 0.12 -3.63
N ALA A 101 -6.83 1.07 -4.53
CA ALA A 101 -6.87 0.79 -5.97
C ALA A 101 -5.53 0.29 -6.51
N ARG A 102 -4.41 0.89 -6.06
CA ARG A 102 -3.06 0.41 -6.40
C ARG A 102 -2.83 -1.01 -5.90
N ASP A 103 -3.21 -1.30 -4.65
CA ASP A 103 -2.99 -2.61 -4.05
C ASP A 103 -3.86 -3.68 -4.72
N GLN A 104 -5.12 -3.36 -5.04
CA GLN A 104 -6.00 -4.21 -5.85
C GLN A 104 -5.38 -4.55 -7.21
N ALA A 105 -4.84 -3.55 -7.92
CA ALA A 105 -4.23 -3.76 -9.24
C ALA A 105 -2.95 -4.60 -9.16
N LYS A 106 -2.18 -4.48 -8.07
CA LYS A 106 -0.88 -5.13 -7.92
C LYS A 106 -0.96 -6.53 -7.31
N TYR A 107 -1.85 -6.72 -6.34
CA TYR A 107 -1.93 -7.92 -5.51
C TYR A 107 -3.24 -8.68 -5.67
N GLY A 108 -4.25 -8.08 -6.33
CA GLY A 108 -5.60 -8.64 -6.40
C GLY A 108 -6.46 -8.38 -5.17
N ASP A 109 -5.95 -7.60 -4.20
CA ASP A 109 -6.59 -7.33 -2.91
C ASP A 109 -6.35 -5.87 -2.48
N PRO A 110 -7.39 -5.12 -2.05
CA PRO A 110 -7.27 -3.70 -1.73
C PRO A 110 -6.46 -3.43 -0.46
N ASP A 111 -6.28 -4.42 0.41
CA ASP A 111 -5.57 -4.35 1.69
C ASP A 111 -4.13 -4.92 1.60
N GLY A 112 -3.64 -5.07 0.36
CA GLY A 112 -2.26 -5.44 0.05
C GLY A 112 -2.12 -6.93 -0.26
N PRO A 113 -0.88 -7.48 -0.27
CA PRO A 113 -0.72 -8.91 -0.55
C PRO A 113 -1.35 -9.75 0.55
N THR A 114 -2.08 -10.80 0.17
CA THR A 114 -2.54 -11.86 1.09
C THR A 114 -1.37 -12.75 1.54
N PHE A 115 -1.59 -13.59 2.55
CA PHE A 115 -0.57 -14.55 2.99
C PHE A 115 -0.23 -15.54 1.86
N GLU A 116 -1.25 -16.06 1.16
CA GLU A 116 -1.11 -16.99 0.04
C GLU A 116 -0.33 -16.35 -1.11
N TYR A 117 -0.62 -15.08 -1.43
CA TYR A 117 0.15 -14.33 -2.43
C TYR A 117 1.65 -14.31 -2.07
N LEU A 118 1.99 -14.13 -0.79
CA LEU A 118 3.38 -14.08 -0.35
C LEU A 118 4.04 -15.48 -0.38
N VAL A 119 3.31 -16.53 -0.03
CA VAL A 119 3.76 -17.92 -0.15
C VAL A 119 4.07 -18.24 -1.61
N ASP A 120 3.13 -17.98 -2.52
CA ASP A 120 3.29 -18.28 -3.94
C ASP A 120 4.38 -17.43 -4.59
N LYS A 121 4.49 -16.15 -4.21
CA LYS A 121 5.58 -15.28 -4.65
C LYS A 121 6.95 -15.85 -4.25
N ASN A 122 7.09 -16.37 -3.04
CA ASN A 122 8.36 -16.92 -2.56
C ASN A 122 8.65 -18.31 -3.15
N ARG A 123 7.62 -19.15 -3.36
CA ARG A 123 7.73 -20.38 -4.14
C ARG A 123 8.19 -20.09 -5.58
N GLY A 124 7.66 -19.04 -6.20
CA GLY A 124 8.06 -18.57 -7.54
C GLY A 124 9.52 -18.09 -7.62
N LYS A 125 10.19 -17.84 -6.47
CA LYS A 125 11.62 -17.57 -6.39
C LYS A 125 12.48 -18.82 -6.16
N GLY A 126 11.86 -20.01 -6.09
CA GLY A 126 12.54 -21.27 -5.81
C GLY A 126 12.79 -21.53 -4.31
N LEU A 127 12.12 -20.81 -3.40
CA LEU A 127 12.15 -21.16 -1.98
C LEU A 127 11.21 -22.34 -1.72
N GLU A 128 11.61 -23.21 -0.79
CA GLU A 128 10.88 -24.42 -0.43
C GLU A 128 10.80 -24.59 1.09
N GLY A 129 9.80 -25.33 1.56
CA GLY A 129 9.59 -25.62 2.99
C GLY A 129 9.61 -24.36 3.86
N ASP A 130 10.33 -24.45 4.98
CA ASP A 130 10.41 -23.37 5.97
C ASP A 130 11.05 -22.08 5.42
N ALA A 131 11.89 -22.17 4.38
CA ALA A 131 12.54 -20.99 3.80
C ALA A 131 11.52 -20.00 3.19
N ILE A 132 10.37 -20.49 2.71
CA ILE A 132 9.27 -19.63 2.25
C ILE A 132 8.78 -18.76 3.41
N TYR A 133 8.55 -19.38 4.57
CA TYR A 133 7.96 -18.74 5.73
C TYR A 133 8.97 -17.79 6.42
N GLU A 134 10.23 -18.18 6.51
CA GLU A 134 11.29 -17.28 7.01
C GLU A 134 11.43 -16.02 6.15
N ALA A 135 11.33 -16.14 4.83
CA ALA A 135 11.32 -14.98 3.94
C ALA A 135 10.11 -14.07 4.14
N ILE A 136 8.95 -14.62 4.50
CA ILE A 136 7.75 -13.83 4.85
C ILE A 136 7.99 -13.07 6.15
N ILE A 137 8.54 -13.72 7.19
CA ILE A 137 8.85 -13.08 8.48
C ILE A 137 9.83 -11.92 8.28
N GLU A 138 10.94 -12.16 7.58
CA GLU A 138 11.95 -11.13 7.29
C GLU A 138 11.32 -9.96 6.51
N SER A 139 10.59 -10.26 5.44
CA SER A 139 9.95 -9.21 4.64
C SER A 139 8.87 -8.45 5.40
N SER A 140 8.21 -9.09 6.38
CA SER A 140 7.17 -8.47 7.20
C SER A 140 7.74 -7.44 8.18
N ALA A 141 8.96 -7.65 8.66
CA ALA A 141 9.66 -6.70 9.53
C ALA A 141 10.31 -5.53 8.77
N ARG A 142 10.53 -5.65 7.46
CA ARG A 142 11.24 -4.61 6.68
C ARG A 142 10.32 -3.48 6.19
N THR A 143 10.81 -2.26 6.30
CA THR A 143 10.20 -1.09 5.66
C THR A 143 11.13 -0.52 4.59
N ASP A 144 10.58 0.28 3.68
CA ASP A 144 11.33 0.89 2.59
C ASP A 144 11.89 2.24 3.03
N GLU A 145 13.22 2.35 3.13
CA GLU A 145 13.90 3.57 3.61
C GLU A 145 13.64 4.77 2.70
N GLN A 146 13.54 4.57 1.38
CA GLN A 146 13.23 5.67 0.47
C GLN A 146 11.84 6.24 0.75
N THR A 147 10.85 5.38 0.99
CA THR A 147 9.50 5.77 1.39
C THR A 147 9.53 6.46 2.76
N ASN A 148 10.27 5.93 3.73
CA ASN A 148 10.42 6.55 5.05
C ASN A 148 10.96 7.98 4.93
N ALA A 149 12.02 8.18 4.14
CA ALA A 149 12.64 9.49 3.93
C ALA A 149 11.69 10.53 3.30
N ARG A 150 10.67 10.11 2.52
CA ARG A 150 9.70 11.03 1.90
C ARG A 150 8.77 11.71 2.91
N PHE A 151 8.58 11.08 4.08
CA PHE A 151 7.67 11.52 5.13
C PHE A 151 8.38 12.15 6.32
N ARG A 152 9.71 12.06 6.43
CA ARG A 152 10.46 12.74 7.50
C ARG A 152 10.37 14.27 7.35
N GLY A 153 9.96 14.96 8.41
CA GLY A 153 9.93 16.41 8.53
C GLY A 153 8.85 17.10 7.68
N LYS A 154 7.66 16.50 7.53
CA LYS A 154 6.59 16.99 6.64
C LYS A 154 5.21 17.03 7.30
#